data_AF-A0A2R3JRR5-F1
#
_entry.id   AF-A0A2R3JRR5-F1
#
_cell.length_a   1.000
_cell.length_b   1.000
_cell.length_c   1.000
_cell.angle_alpha   90.00
_cell.angle_beta   90.00
_cell.angle_gamma   90.00
#
_symmetry.space_group_name_H-M   'P 1'
#
loop_
_entity.id
_entity.type
_entity.pdbx_description
1 polymer ?
#
loop_
_entity_poly.entity_id
_entity_poly.type
_entity_poly.pdbx_seq_one_letter_code
_entity_poly.pdbx_strand_id
1 'polypeptide(L)'
;MTVDYQQLNGIALAYLGDAVYEPFIRQHLIEIGYTKPTKLHHHATHYVSAKAQAALIKRMQAEEILTATETDVFKRGRNAKSHTSAKHTDVLTYRISTGFEAIFGYLQLTAQTERIATLANWCITQVDEGRLSNVN
;
A
#
# COMPACT_ATOMS: atom_id res chain seq x y z
N MET A 1 21.47 -15.34 -11.25
CA MET A 1 20.10 -15.88 -11.06
C MET A 1 19.12 -14.77 -11.36
N THR A 2 18.34 -14.88 -12.43
CA THR A 2 17.19 -13.99 -12.67
C THR A 2 16.05 -14.47 -11.78
N VAL A 3 15.77 -13.73 -10.71
CA VAL A 3 14.63 -14.03 -9.84
C VAL A 3 13.36 -13.76 -10.64
N ASP A 4 12.51 -14.77 -10.82
CA ASP A 4 11.17 -14.57 -11.38
C ASP A 4 10.29 -13.91 -10.31
N TYR A 5 10.24 -12.58 -10.35
CA TYR A 5 9.45 -11.77 -9.44
C TYR A 5 7.94 -12.06 -9.54
N GLN A 6 7.49 -12.67 -10.64
CA GLN A 6 6.10 -13.11 -10.78
C GLN A 6 5.78 -14.37 -9.98
N GLN A 7 6.77 -15.07 -9.39
CA GLN A 7 6.55 -16.24 -8.52
C GLN A 7 6.86 -15.98 -7.04
N LEU A 8 7.26 -14.76 -6.67
CA LEU A 8 7.56 -14.45 -5.29
C LEU A 8 6.33 -14.53 -4.38
N ASN A 9 6.57 -14.99 -3.16
CA ASN A 9 5.60 -15.04 -2.08
C ASN A 9 5.03 -13.63 -1.83
N GLY A 10 3.70 -13.52 -1.77
CA GLY A 10 3.00 -12.25 -1.51
C GLY A 10 3.45 -11.55 -0.22
N ILE A 11 3.86 -12.30 0.81
CA ILE A 11 4.40 -11.71 2.06
C ILE A 11 5.75 -11.04 1.81
N ALA A 12 6.63 -11.64 0.99
CA ALA A 12 7.94 -11.05 0.70
C ALA A 12 7.79 -9.78 -0.15
N LEU A 13 6.85 -9.78 -1.09
CA LEU A 13 6.50 -8.57 -1.85
C LEU A 13 5.94 -7.48 -0.93
N ALA A 14 5.03 -7.82 -0.03
CA ALA A 14 4.47 -6.87 0.93
C ALA A 14 5.55 -6.27 1.86
N TYR A 15 6.45 -7.11 2.37
CA TYR A 15 7.58 -6.67 3.20
C TYR A 15 8.44 -5.60 2.51
N LEU A 16 8.76 -5.79 1.23
CA LEU A 16 9.48 -4.78 0.45
C LEU A 16 8.60 -3.56 0.15
N GLY A 17 7.35 -3.79 -0.20
CA GLY A 17 6.42 -2.74 -0.62
C GLY A 17 6.08 -1.73 0.47
N ASP A 18 5.99 -2.16 1.72
CA ASP A 18 5.87 -1.26 2.87
C ASP A 18 7.03 -0.25 2.91
N ALA A 19 8.26 -0.74 2.78
CA ALA A 19 9.46 0.09 2.73
C ALA A 19 9.59 0.95 1.45
N VAL A 20 8.85 0.63 0.39
CA VAL A 20 8.80 1.40 -0.86
C VAL A 20 7.77 2.53 -0.77
N TYR A 21 6.62 2.29 -0.13
CA TYR A 21 5.55 3.27 0.00
C TYR A 21 5.84 4.31 1.09
N GLU A 22 6.38 3.87 2.23
CA GLU A 22 6.64 4.72 3.40
C GLU A 22 7.46 6.00 3.11
N PRO A 23 8.54 5.98 2.30
CA PRO A 23 9.32 7.18 2.00
C PRO A 23 8.53 8.27 1.28
N PHE A 24 7.59 7.93 0.39
CA PHE A 24 6.76 8.91 -0.31
C PHE A 24 5.90 9.70 0.68
N ILE A 25 5.29 8.99 1.64
CA ILE A 25 4.46 9.62 2.66
C ILE A 25 5.31 10.50 3.58
N ARG A 26 6.46 10.00 4.03
CA ARG A 26 7.36 10.79 4.89
C ARG A 26 7.87 12.04 4.18
N GLN A 27 8.26 11.91 2.92
CA GLN A 27 8.72 13.05 2.12
C GLN A 27 7.61 14.07 1.96
N HIS A 28 6.41 13.65 1.54
CA HIS A 28 5.25 14.54 1.40
C HIS A 28 4.95 15.31 2.70
N LEU A 29 4.91 14.62 3.84
CA LEU A 29 4.64 15.26 5.14
C LEU A 29 5.70 16.32 5.50
N ILE A 30 6.97 16.05 5.19
CA ILE A 30 8.07 17.00 5.40
C ILE A 30 7.91 18.21 4.48
N GLU A 31 7.58 17.98 3.20
CA GLU A 31 7.40 19.02 2.18
C GLU A 31 6.25 19.98 2.51
N ILE A 32 5.18 19.49 3.15
CA ILE A 32 4.06 20.33 3.62
C ILE A 32 4.29 20.93 5.02
N GLY A 33 5.48 20.75 5.60
CA GLY A 33 5.93 21.48 6.79
C GLY A 33 5.83 20.75 8.13
N TYR A 34 5.51 19.46 8.16
CA TYR A 34 5.60 18.69 9.40
C TYR A 34 7.06 18.37 9.74
N THR A 35 7.52 18.82 10.92
CA THR A 35 8.93 18.66 11.34
C THR A 35 9.09 17.94 12.68
N LYS A 36 8.04 17.88 13.51
CA LYS A 36 8.10 17.21 14.83
C LYS A 36 7.86 15.71 14.66
N PRO A 37 8.72 14.81 15.20
CA PRO A 37 8.56 13.36 15.05
C PRO A 37 7.17 12.82 15.46
N THR A 38 6.61 13.33 16.55
CA THR A 38 5.27 12.94 17.02
C THR A 38 4.16 13.32 16.03
N LYS A 39 4.28 14.50 15.39
CA LYS A 39 3.36 14.95 14.35
C LYS A 39 3.55 14.14 13.07
N LEU A 40 4.80 13.93 12.63
CA LEU A 40 5.10 13.11 11.47
C LEU A 40 4.51 11.70 11.60
N HIS A 41 4.75 11.04 12.73
CA HIS A 41 4.18 9.71 12.98
C HIS A 41 2.65 9.74 12.98
N HIS A 42 2.04 10.66 13.73
CA HIS A 42 0.58 10.79 13.79
C HIS A 42 -0.03 10.99 12.40
N HIS A 43 0.51 11.93 11.62
CA HIS A 43 0.01 12.21 10.28
C HIS A 43 0.25 11.06 9.30
N ALA A 44 1.40 10.40 9.36
CA ALA A 44 1.70 9.24 8.51
C ALA A 44 0.67 8.12 8.67
N THR A 45 0.15 7.89 9.89
CA THR A 45 -0.85 6.83 10.12
C THR A 45 -2.12 6.95 9.27
N HIS A 46 -2.48 8.16 8.82
CA HIS A 46 -3.61 8.38 7.92
C HIS A 46 -3.38 7.85 6.49
N TYR A 47 -2.13 7.63 6.11
CA TYR A 47 -1.74 7.13 4.79
C TYR A 47 -1.31 5.66 4.84
N VAL A 48 -0.62 5.25 5.92
CA VAL A 48 0.11 3.96 5.96
C VAL A 48 -0.56 2.90 6.83
N SER A 49 -1.58 3.24 7.61
CA SER A 49 -2.29 2.23 8.40
C SER A 49 -3.00 1.19 7.52
N ALA A 50 -3.14 -0.05 8.01
CA ALA A 50 -3.83 -1.11 7.29
C ALA A 50 -5.26 -0.71 6.85
N LYS A 51 -5.96 0.08 7.66
CA LYS A 51 -7.27 0.64 7.32
C LYS A 51 -7.20 1.63 6.16
N ALA A 52 -6.24 2.56 6.20
CA ALA A 52 -6.04 3.52 5.11
C ALA A 52 -5.69 2.80 3.81
N GLN A 53 -4.73 1.86 3.84
CA GLN A 53 -4.36 1.07 2.68
C GLN A 53 -5.54 0.24 2.13
N ALA A 54 -6.36 -0.34 3.01
CA ALA A 54 -7.56 -1.07 2.59
C ALA A 54 -8.62 -0.18 1.93
N ALA A 55 -8.80 1.06 2.41
CA ALA A 55 -9.68 2.03 1.79
C ALA A 55 -9.14 2.51 0.42
N LEU A 56 -7.83 2.76 0.34
CA LEU A 56 -7.14 3.18 -0.87
C LEU A 56 -7.27 2.14 -1.98
N ILE A 57 -6.95 0.87 -1.70
CA ILE A 57 -7.02 -0.19 -2.70
C ILE A 57 -8.45 -0.47 -3.16
N LYS A 58 -9.45 -0.32 -2.28
CA LYS A 58 -10.86 -0.40 -2.65
C LYS A 58 -11.24 0.70 -3.65
N ARG A 59 -10.77 1.95 -3.45
CA ARG A 59 -10.97 3.03 -4.43
C ARG A 59 -10.22 2.76 -5.73
N MET A 60 -8.96 2.32 -5.67
CA MET A 60 -8.19 1.99 -6.88
C MET A 60 -8.90 0.94 -7.75
N GLN A 61 -9.55 -0.05 -7.13
CA GLN A 61 -10.34 -1.05 -7.84
C GLN A 61 -11.63 -0.47 -8.43
N ALA A 62 -12.31 0.40 -7.70
CA ALA A 62 -13.54 1.03 -8.18
C ALA A 62 -13.30 2.03 -9.34
N GLU A 63 -12.14 2.68 -9.36
CA GLU A 63 -11.74 3.66 -10.37
C GLU A 63 -10.84 3.05 -11.47
N GLU A 64 -10.69 1.72 -11.49
CA GLU A 64 -9.89 0.98 -12.49
C GLU A 64 -8.44 1.51 -12.64
N ILE A 65 -7.85 1.97 -11.52
CA ILE A 65 -6.50 2.54 -11.51
C ILE A 65 -5.44 1.47 -11.76
N LEU A 66 -5.71 0.22 -11.35
CA LEU A 66 -4.76 -0.89 -11.44
C LEU A 66 -4.82 -1.59 -12.80
N THR A 67 -3.66 -1.99 -13.29
CA THR A 67 -3.54 -2.93 -14.41
C THR A 67 -3.98 -4.34 -13.99
N ALA A 68 -4.18 -5.22 -14.98
CA ALA A 68 -4.49 -6.62 -14.73
C ALA A 68 -3.38 -7.31 -13.91
N THR A 69 -2.12 -7.06 -14.24
CA THR A 69 -0.96 -7.62 -13.52
C THR A 69 -0.90 -7.13 -12.07
N GLU A 70 -1.07 -5.84 -11.82
CA GLU A 70 -1.11 -5.28 -10.46
C GLU A 70 -2.27 -5.86 -9.64
N THR A 71 -3.43 -6.07 -10.28
CA THR A 71 -4.59 -6.71 -9.65
C THR A 71 -4.31 -8.16 -9.24
N ASP A 72 -3.56 -8.91 -10.04
CA ASP A 72 -3.19 -10.29 -9.70
C ASP A 72 -2.13 -10.37 -8.60
N VAL A 73 -1.17 -9.43 -8.60
CA VAL A 73 -0.21 -9.26 -7.50
C VAL A 73 -0.95 -8.94 -6.19
N PHE A 74 -1.92 -8.02 -6.22
CA PHE A 74 -2.77 -7.72 -5.07
C PHE A 74 -3.46 -8.96 -4.52
N LYS A 75 -4.12 -9.74 -5.38
CA LYS A 75 -4.82 -10.97 -4.97
C LYS A 75 -3.85 -11.95 -4.31
N ARG A 76 -2.62 -12.05 -4.81
CA ARG A 76 -1.59 -12.92 -4.24
C ARG A 76 -1.15 -12.46 -2.85
N GLY A 77 -0.85 -11.17 -2.68
CA GLY A 77 -0.55 -10.60 -1.35
C GLY A 77 -1.69 -10.84 -0.37
N ARG A 78 -2.92 -10.53 -0.77
CA ARG A 78 -4.12 -10.73 0.05
C ARG A 78 -4.40 -12.18 0.43
N ASN A 79 -4.05 -13.12 -0.44
CA ASN A 79 -4.28 -14.54 -0.22
C ASN A 79 -3.09 -15.24 0.44
N ALA A 80 -1.97 -14.54 0.68
CA ALA A 80 -0.84 -15.12 1.37
C ALA A 80 -1.23 -15.43 2.82
N LYS A 81 -1.00 -16.68 3.24
CA LYS A 81 -1.38 -17.14 4.57
C LYS A 81 -0.39 -16.59 5.60
N SER A 82 -0.85 -15.69 6.47
CA SER A 82 -0.18 -15.37 7.72
C SER A 82 -0.86 -16.14 8.87
N HIS A 83 -0.08 -16.81 9.70
CA HIS A 83 -0.60 -17.49 10.89
C HIS A 83 -0.90 -16.43 11.96
N THR A 84 -2.09 -15.80 11.92
CA THR A 84 -2.50 -14.81 12.94
C THR A 84 -3.78 -15.24 13.65
N SER A 85 -3.83 -15.03 14.96
CA SER A 85 -4.95 -15.32 15.87
C SER A 85 -5.84 -14.09 16.14
N ALA A 86 -5.79 -13.05 15.28
CA ALA A 86 -6.56 -11.81 15.43
C ALA A 86 -8.07 -12.00 15.11
N LYS A 87 -8.90 -11.01 15.50
CA LYS A 87 -10.34 -11.00 15.20
C LYS A 87 -10.57 -10.95 13.69
N HIS A 88 -11.66 -11.57 13.20
CA HIS A 88 -11.93 -11.72 11.77
C HIS A 88 -11.87 -10.41 10.95
N THR A 89 -12.44 -9.31 11.47
CA THR A 89 -12.41 -8.00 10.80
C THR A 89 -10.99 -7.42 10.69
N ASP A 90 -10.17 -7.63 11.72
CA ASP A 90 -8.77 -7.21 11.72
C ASP A 90 -7.95 -8.05 10.74
N VAL A 91 -8.26 -9.36 10.65
CA VAL A 91 -7.61 -10.28 9.69
C VAL A 91 -7.92 -9.89 8.24
N LEU A 92 -9.17 -9.56 7.90
CA LEU A 92 -9.51 -9.18 6.53
C LEU A 92 -8.82 -7.87 6.13
N THR A 93 -8.85 -6.86 7.00
CA THR A 93 -8.21 -5.57 6.75
C THR A 93 -6.70 -5.74 6.56
N TYR A 94 -6.07 -6.53 7.42
CA TYR A 94 -4.64 -6.86 7.31
C TYR A 94 -4.30 -7.57 6.01
N ARG A 95 -5.11 -8.56 5.60
CA ARG A 95 -4.89 -9.23 4.31
C ARG A 95 -5.03 -8.26 3.13
N ILE A 96 -6.00 -7.36 3.19
CA ILE A 96 -6.15 -6.34 2.14
C ILE A 96 -4.93 -5.41 2.11
N SER A 97 -4.43 -4.95 3.25
CA SER A 97 -3.24 -4.09 3.33
C SER A 97 -1.98 -4.81 2.81
N THR A 98 -1.79 -6.09 3.17
CA THR A 98 -0.71 -6.92 2.60
C THR A 98 -0.82 -7.04 1.07
N GLY A 99 -2.04 -7.11 0.53
CA GLY A 99 -2.26 -7.06 -0.92
C GLY A 99 -1.83 -5.73 -1.54
N PHE A 100 -2.13 -4.62 -0.88
CA PHE A 100 -1.71 -3.28 -1.31
C PHE A 100 -0.19 -3.14 -1.32
N GLU A 101 0.48 -3.51 -0.23
CA GLU A 101 1.94 -3.48 -0.12
C GLU A 101 2.60 -4.36 -1.18
N ALA A 102 2.04 -5.54 -1.46
CA ALA A 102 2.59 -6.44 -2.48
C ALA A 102 2.68 -5.81 -3.88
N ILE A 103 1.77 -4.89 -4.23
CA ILE A 103 1.84 -4.15 -5.49
C ILE A 103 3.13 -3.31 -5.54
N PHE A 104 3.39 -2.52 -4.50
CA PHE A 104 4.58 -1.68 -4.43
C PHE A 104 5.88 -2.50 -4.45
N GLY A 105 5.89 -3.64 -3.76
CA GLY A 105 7.03 -4.56 -3.80
C GLY A 105 7.28 -5.13 -5.19
N TYR A 106 6.23 -5.52 -5.92
CA TYR A 106 6.34 -6.00 -7.29
C TYR A 106 6.89 -4.92 -8.23
N LEU A 107 6.34 -3.70 -8.15
CA LEU A 107 6.78 -2.59 -8.98
C LEU A 107 8.25 -2.26 -8.72
N GLN A 108 8.70 -2.30 -7.46
CA GLN A 108 10.09 -2.08 -7.09
C GLN A 108 11.02 -3.14 -7.68
N LEU A 109 10.67 -4.43 -7.58
CA LEU A 109 11.50 -5.51 -8.11
C LEU A 109 11.54 -5.56 -9.63
N THR A 110 10.52 -5.00 -10.28
CA THR A 110 10.45 -4.86 -11.74
C THR A 110 10.93 -3.49 -12.24
N ALA A 111 11.55 -2.69 -11.36
CA ALA A 111 12.14 -1.38 -11.66
C ALA A 111 11.16 -0.36 -12.29
N GLN A 112 9.87 -0.44 -11.95
CA GLN A 112 8.82 0.43 -12.48
C GLN A 112 8.68 1.72 -11.66
N THR A 113 9.77 2.49 -11.52
CA THR A 113 9.85 3.66 -10.62
C THR A 113 8.81 4.73 -10.91
N GLU A 114 8.51 5.01 -12.19
CA GLU A 114 7.48 5.98 -12.57
C GLU A 114 6.07 5.55 -12.11
N ARG A 115 5.79 4.25 -12.19
CA ARG A 115 4.49 3.69 -11.78
C ARG A 115 4.35 3.71 -10.26
N ILE A 116 5.43 3.45 -9.52
CA ILE A 116 5.48 3.62 -8.06
C ILE A 116 5.13 5.05 -7.67
N ALA A 117 5.82 6.04 -8.26
CA ALA A 117 5.56 7.44 -7.98
C ALA A 117 4.11 7.83 -8.34
N THR A 118 3.60 7.33 -9.46
CA THR A 118 2.21 7.56 -9.89
C THR A 118 1.20 7.06 -8.85
N LEU A 119 1.33 5.81 -8.38
CA LEU A 119 0.42 5.23 -7.40
C LEU A 119 0.55 5.89 -6.02
N ALA A 120 1.79 6.18 -5.58
CA ALA A 120 2.03 6.83 -4.30
C ALA A 120 1.42 8.25 -4.26
N ASN A 121 1.64 9.04 -5.32
CA ASN A 121 1.05 10.38 -5.43
C ASN A 121 -0.48 10.30 -5.52
N TRP A 122 -1.04 9.33 -6.24
CA TRP A 122 -2.48 9.12 -6.25
C TRP A 122 -3.02 8.86 -4.84
N CYS A 123 -2.34 8.00 -4.05
CA CYS A 123 -2.72 7.72 -2.67
C CYS A 123 -2.71 8.97 -1.79
N ILE A 124 -1.61 9.75 -1.85
CA ILE A 124 -1.46 11.02 -1.13
C ILE A 124 -2.64 11.93 -1.43
N THR A 125 -2.91 12.17 -2.72
CA THR A 125 -4.03 13.00 -3.18
C THR A 125 -5.39 12.52 -2.66
N GLN A 126 -5.65 11.20 -2.61
CA GLN A 126 -6.91 10.70 -2.04
C GLN A 126 -7.06 10.98 -0.54
N VAL A 127 -5.96 10.88 0.21
CA VAL A 127 -5.97 11.09 1.67
C VAL A 127 -6.11 12.58 1.96
N ASP A 128 -5.35 13.43 1.28
CA ASP A 128 -5.35 14.89 1.44
C ASP A 128 -6.73 15.49 1.13
N GLU A 129 -7.40 14.99 0.09
CA GLU A 129 -8.73 15.44 -0.29
C GLU A 129 -9.85 14.77 0.54
N GLY A 130 -9.50 14.02 1.59
CA GLY A 130 -10.45 13.44 2.55
C GLY A 130 -11.34 12.33 1.97
N ARG A 131 -10.97 11.75 0.82
CA ARG A 131 -11.81 10.81 0.06
C ARG A 131 -11.85 9.39 0.63
N LEU A 132 -11.14 9.13 1.72
CA LEU A 132 -11.19 7.86 2.44
C LEU A 132 -12.30 7.77 3.49
N SER A 133 -12.93 8.90 3.84
CA SER A 133 -13.91 9.03 4.93
C SER A 133 -15.28 8.39 4.63
N ASN A 134 -15.52 7.94 3.38
CA ASN A 134 -16.83 7.50 2.90
C ASN A 134 -16.94 5.99 2.64
N VAL A 135 -15.99 5.18 3.12
CA VAL A 135 -16.11 3.72 3.02
C VAL A 135 -16.70 3.17 4.31
N ASN A 136 -18.02 3.36 4.46
CA ASN A 136 -18.85 2.54 5.34
C ASN A 136 -19.10 1.16 4.72
#